data_AF-A0A0M4LDV4-F1
#
_entry.id   AF-A0A0M4LDV4-F1
#
_cell.length_a   1.000
_cell.length_b   1.000
_cell.length_c   1.000
_cell.angle_alpha   90.00
_cell.angle_beta   90.00
_cell.angle_gamma   90.00
#
_symmetry.space_group_name_H-M   'P 1'
#
loop_
_entity.id
_entity.type
_entity.pdbx_description
1 polymer ?
#
loop_
_entity_poly.entity_id
_entity_poly.type
_entity_poly.pdbx_seq_one_letter_code
_entity_poly.pdbx_strand_id
1 'polypeptide(L)'
;MVPFMAALCMAFIIGAIVIDRDSGACPPSNWHNHIALTLAGNQARVDEAAAITACTGARCIPPAPTFAKNASAGNGLLSRQEDGSWLFTVGSVPPSSVTFRTFDVAGNMLSQQSNVLNWTRVGGTEQCGGPMGTMRVVVRVP
;
A
#
# COMPACT_ATOMS: atom_id res chain seq x y z
N MET A 1 36.97 -60.31 -10.35
CA MET A 1 36.17 -59.64 -11.39
C MET A 1 34.82 -59.26 -10.80
N VAL A 2 34.69 -58.04 -10.30
CA VAL A 2 33.39 -57.32 -10.24
C VAL A 2 33.18 -56.72 -11.66
N PRO A 3 32.02 -56.17 -12.12
CA PRO A 3 30.85 -55.69 -11.35
C PRO A 3 29.48 -55.73 -12.11
N PHE A 4 28.46 -55.04 -11.57
CA PHE A 4 27.57 -54.11 -12.32
C PHE A 4 26.06 -54.31 -12.47
N MET A 5 25.37 -55.33 -11.95
CA MET A 5 23.91 -55.47 -12.27
C MET A 5 22.90 -55.28 -11.14
N ALA A 6 23.32 -55.06 -9.89
CA ALA A 6 22.39 -54.88 -8.78
C ALA A 6 22.29 -53.43 -8.26
N ALA A 7 22.84 -52.45 -8.97
CA ALA A 7 22.86 -51.04 -8.55
C ALA A 7 21.89 -50.13 -9.31
N LEU A 8 20.96 -50.69 -10.12
CA LEU A 8 20.04 -49.90 -10.95
C LEU A 8 18.65 -49.66 -10.34
N CYS A 9 18.40 -50.08 -9.10
CA CYS A 9 17.14 -49.78 -8.41
C CYS A 9 17.10 -48.39 -7.73
N MET A 10 18.16 -47.59 -7.81
CA MET A 10 18.18 -46.21 -7.28
C MET A 10 18.13 -45.11 -8.37
N ALA A 11 17.64 -45.42 -9.57
CA ALA A 11 17.63 -44.48 -10.70
C ALA A 11 16.22 -44.03 -11.13
N PHE A 12 15.31 -43.84 -10.17
CA PHE A 12 14.07 -43.05 -10.36
C PHE A 12 14.14 -41.71 -9.62
N ILE A 13 15.31 -41.05 -9.67
CA ILE A 13 15.48 -39.63 -9.31
C ILE A 13 15.45 -38.76 -10.59
N ILE A 14 14.84 -39.25 -11.68
CA ILE A 14 14.67 -38.48 -12.91
C ILE A 14 13.20 -38.12 -13.05
N GLY A 15 12.90 -36.83 -12.96
CA GLY A 15 11.70 -36.31 -13.63
C GLY A 15 10.91 -35.21 -12.93
N ALA A 16 11.31 -34.75 -11.73
CA ALA A 16 10.77 -33.51 -11.17
C ALA A 16 11.82 -32.40 -11.19
N ILE A 17 12.53 -32.26 -12.31
CA ILE A 17 13.07 -30.95 -12.69
C ILE A 17 11.83 -30.18 -13.13
N VAL A 18 11.13 -29.58 -12.17
CA VAL A 18 10.29 -28.43 -12.47
C VAL A 18 11.28 -27.43 -13.04
N ILE A 19 11.36 -27.40 -14.37
CA ILE A 19 12.04 -26.34 -15.09
C ILE A 19 11.28 -25.10 -14.66
N ASP A 20 11.85 -24.42 -13.68
CA ASP A 20 11.46 -23.10 -13.22
C ASP A 20 11.62 -22.16 -14.42
N ARG A 21 10.56 -22.12 -15.24
CA ARG A 21 10.44 -21.25 -16.41
C ARG A 21 10.34 -19.78 -16.01
N ASP A 22 10.42 -19.47 -14.71
CA ASP A 22 10.20 -18.15 -14.13
C ASP A 22 11.50 -17.50 -13.64
N SER A 23 12.66 -18.12 -13.85
CA SER A 23 14.00 -17.52 -13.63
C SER A 23 14.33 -16.29 -14.51
N GLY A 24 13.34 -15.72 -15.22
CA GLY A 24 13.44 -14.43 -15.90
C GLY A 24 13.45 -13.25 -14.92
N ALA A 25 14.14 -12.16 -15.28
CA ALA A 25 14.07 -10.91 -14.53
C ALA A 25 12.63 -10.38 -14.50
N CYS A 26 12.18 -9.90 -13.34
CA CYS A 26 10.83 -9.37 -13.19
C CYS A 26 10.63 -8.12 -14.05
N PRO A 27 9.49 -8.00 -14.76
CA PRO A 27 9.18 -6.80 -15.52
C PRO A 27 8.99 -5.59 -14.57
N PRO A 28 9.21 -4.35 -15.05
CA PRO A 28 8.90 -3.16 -14.27
C PRO A 28 7.45 -3.17 -13.80
N SER A 29 7.23 -2.80 -12.54
CA SER A 29 5.89 -2.75 -11.96
C SER A 29 5.06 -1.63 -12.60
N ASN A 30 3.85 -1.95 -13.08
CA ASN A 30 2.87 -0.99 -13.60
C ASN A 30 1.65 -0.82 -12.69
N TRP A 31 1.59 -1.50 -11.56
CA TRP A 31 0.48 -1.41 -10.61
C TRP A 31 0.75 -0.39 -9.50
N HIS A 32 -0.33 0.07 -8.90
CA HIS A 32 -0.34 0.94 -7.73
C HIS A 32 -1.16 0.26 -6.63
N ASN A 33 -0.91 0.63 -5.39
CA ASN A 33 -1.72 0.16 -4.26
C ASN A 33 -2.48 1.35 -3.67
N HIS A 34 -3.50 1.06 -2.88
CA HIS A 34 -4.39 2.10 -2.36
C HIS A 34 -4.63 1.94 -0.87
N ILE A 35 -4.75 3.07 -0.17
CA ILE A 35 -5.27 3.16 1.19
C ILE A 35 -6.58 3.95 1.13
N ALA A 36 -7.68 3.30 1.49
CA ALA A 36 -8.96 3.96 1.74
C ALA A 36 -9.01 4.41 3.21
N LEU A 37 -9.18 5.70 3.40
CA LEU A 37 -9.19 6.36 4.70
C LEU A 37 -10.59 6.86 5.01
N THR A 38 -11.08 6.59 6.22
CA THR A 38 -12.30 7.18 6.74
C THR A 38 -12.01 7.94 8.03
N LEU A 39 -12.69 9.07 8.20
CA LEU A 39 -12.64 9.83 9.45
C LEU A 39 -13.75 9.33 10.37
N ALA A 40 -13.45 9.25 11.67
CA ALA A 40 -14.43 8.89 12.69
C ALA A 40 -14.21 9.72 13.96
N GLY A 41 -15.26 9.91 14.77
CA GLY A 41 -15.18 10.67 16.01
C GLY A 41 -16.32 11.68 16.14
N ASN A 42 -16.04 12.85 16.71
CA ASN A 42 -17.02 13.92 16.80
C ASN A 42 -17.42 14.41 15.40
N GLN A 43 -18.71 14.31 15.07
CA GLN A 43 -19.19 14.62 13.72
C GLN A 43 -18.91 16.07 13.31
N ALA A 44 -19.05 17.03 14.22
CA ALA A 44 -18.73 18.43 13.92
C ALA A 44 -17.26 18.60 13.49
N ARG A 45 -16.36 17.84 14.13
CA ARG A 45 -14.92 17.88 13.84
C ARG A 45 -14.54 17.09 12.59
N VAL A 46 -15.30 16.05 12.27
CA VAL A 46 -15.21 15.35 10.98
C VAL A 46 -15.66 16.28 9.85
N ASP A 47 -16.72 17.06 10.06
CA ASP A 47 -17.24 18.00 9.07
C ASP A 47 -16.30 19.21 8.86
N GLU A 48 -15.55 19.60 9.90
CA GLU A 48 -14.50 20.63 9.82
C GLU A 48 -13.24 20.17 9.07
N ALA A 49 -13.04 18.86 8.89
CA ALA A 49 -11.84 18.32 8.25
C ALA A 49 -11.80 18.69 6.75
N ALA A 50 -10.92 19.61 6.40
CA ALA A 50 -10.79 20.13 5.04
C ALA A 50 -9.63 19.49 4.26
N ALA A 51 -8.60 18.99 4.97
CA ALA A 51 -7.43 18.41 4.33
C ALA A 51 -6.83 17.27 5.15
N ILE A 52 -6.22 16.32 4.45
CA ILE A 52 -5.45 15.24 5.05
C ILE A 52 -4.08 15.19 4.39
N THR A 53 -3.05 14.89 5.17
CA THR A 53 -1.71 14.61 4.66
C THR A 53 -1.27 13.24 5.13
N ALA A 54 -0.61 12.48 4.26
CA ALA A 54 -0.01 11.19 4.55
C ALA A 54 1.51 11.35 4.64
N CYS A 55 2.09 10.98 5.78
CA CYS A 55 3.52 11.11 6.05
C CYS A 55 4.19 9.73 6.14
N THR A 56 5.30 9.57 5.42
CA THR A 56 6.23 8.43 5.52
C THR A 56 7.60 8.96 5.95
N GLY A 57 7.99 8.65 7.19
CA GLY A 57 9.14 9.30 7.82
C GLY A 57 8.96 10.82 7.86
N ALA A 58 9.93 11.56 7.30
CA ALA A 58 9.91 13.02 7.23
C ALA A 58 9.17 13.59 6.00
N ARG A 59 8.72 12.74 5.05
CA ARG A 59 8.07 13.17 3.81
C ARG A 59 6.55 13.10 3.98
N CYS A 60 5.86 14.22 3.77
CA CYS A 60 4.41 14.31 3.84
C CYS A 60 3.82 14.74 2.49
N ILE A 61 2.71 14.12 2.11
CA ILE A 61 2.01 14.41 0.86
C ILE A 61 0.49 14.53 1.12
N PRO A 62 -0.14 15.64 0.69
CA PRO A 62 0.51 16.89 0.30
C PRO A 62 1.31 17.49 1.49
N PRO A 63 2.25 18.42 1.27
CA PRO A 63 2.88 19.16 2.36
C PRO A 63 1.82 19.91 3.19
N ALA A 64 2.00 19.93 4.52
CA ALA A 64 1.11 20.65 5.46
C ALA A 64 1.03 22.16 5.11
N PRO A 65 -0.08 22.85 5.44
CA PRO A 65 -0.90 23.48 4.42
C PRO A 65 -0.36 24.82 3.89
N THR A 66 0.01 24.85 2.62
CA THR A 66 -0.43 25.92 1.71
C THR A 66 -1.85 25.58 1.28
N PHE A 67 -2.84 26.38 1.66
CA PHE A 67 -4.29 26.20 1.46
C PHE A 67 -4.70 25.05 0.52
N ALA A 68 -5.39 24.07 1.09
CA ALA A 68 -6.08 22.97 0.40
C ALA A 68 -7.25 23.42 -0.51
N LYS A 69 -7.20 24.64 -1.05
CA LYS A 69 -8.16 25.18 -2.00
C LYS A 69 -8.14 24.45 -3.35
N ASN A 70 -7.07 23.70 -3.62
CA ASN A 70 -6.86 22.93 -4.85
C ASN A 70 -6.73 21.41 -4.59
N ALA A 71 -6.98 20.91 -3.38
CA ALA A 71 -6.97 19.46 -3.12
C ALA A 71 -8.11 18.72 -3.85
N SER A 72 -9.14 19.45 -4.28
CA SER A 72 -10.18 19.01 -5.20
C SER A 72 -9.69 18.77 -6.63
N ALA A 73 -8.51 19.29 -7.00
CA ALA A 73 -7.84 19.09 -8.30
C ALA A 73 -6.53 18.31 -8.14
N GLY A 74 -6.47 17.40 -7.15
CA GLY A 74 -5.25 16.83 -6.59
C GLY A 74 -4.29 16.23 -7.61
N ASN A 75 -3.04 16.71 -7.59
CA ASN A 75 -1.89 16.00 -8.13
C ASN A 75 -1.71 14.67 -7.35
N GLY A 76 -2.33 13.62 -7.89
CA GLY A 76 -1.76 12.29 -8.07
C GLY A 76 -1.63 11.32 -6.90
N LEU A 77 -1.79 11.71 -5.62
CA LEU A 77 -1.54 10.78 -4.51
C LEU A 77 -2.62 10.71 -3.43
N LEU A 78 -3.37 11.76 -3.13
CA LEU A 78 -4.48 11.71 -2.17
C LEU A 78 -5.71 12.41 -2.76
N SER A 79 -6.84 11.73 -2.83
CA SER A 79 -8.09 12.26 -3.40
C SER A 79 -9.27 12.02 -2.47
N ARG A 80 -10.10 13.05 -2.28
CA ARG A 80 -11.38 12.90 -1.59
C ARG A 80 -12.38 12.23 -2.53
N GLN A 81 -13.11 11.25 -2.02
CA GLN A 81 -14.13 10.50 -2.74
C GLN A 81 -15.51 11.13 -2.50
N GLU A 82 -16.48 10.78 -3.36
CA GLU A 82 -17.86 11.27 -3.26
C GLU A 82 -18.57 10.82 -1.97
N ASP A 83 -18.20 9.66 -1.44
CA ASP A 83 -18.72 9.11 -0.18
C ASP A 83 -18.10 9.75 1.08
N GLY A 84 -17.24 10.76 0.90
CA GLY A 84 -16.54 11.46 1.97
C GLY A 84 -15.29 10.75 2.49
N SER A 85 -14.98 9.54 1.99
CA SER A 85 -13.70 8.87 2.26
C SER A 85 -12.55 9.54 1.49
N TRP A 86 -11.32 9.17 1.83
CA TRP A 86 -10.13 9.62 1.11
C TRP A 86 -9.38 8.42 0.56
N LEU A 87 -8.91 8.51 -0.67
CA LEU A 87 -8.11 7.47 -1.31
C LEU A 87 -6.68 7.96 -1.47
N PHE A 88 -5.74 7.26 -0.84
CA PHE A 88 -4.32 7.50 -0.98
C PHE A 88 -3.71 6.45 -1.91
N THR A 89 -3.20 6.89 -3.05
CA THR A 89 -2.46 6.04 -3.99
C THR A 89 -1.01 5.97 -3.56
N VAL A 90 -0.49 4.75 -3.44
CA VAL A 90 0.93 4.47 -3.18
C VAL A 90 1.53 3.68 -4.33
N GLY A 91 2.84 3.79 -4.49
CA GLY A 91 3.57 3.05 -5.52
C GLY A 91 3.49 1.54 -5.33
N SER A 92 4.10 0.82 -6.28
CA SER A 92 4.13 -0.65 -6.31
C SER A 92 4.77 -1.29 -5.08
N VAL A 93 5.68 -0.56 -4.40
CA VAL A 93 6.23 -0.91 -3.09
C VAL A 93 5.55 -0.05 -2.03
N PRO A 94 4.52 -0.58 -1.34
CA PRO A 94 3.78 0.19 -0.37
C PRO A 94 4.54 0.30 0.96
N PRO A 95 4.36 1.39 1.73
CA PRO A 95 5.01 1.56 3.02
C PRO A 95 4.42 0.63 4.09
N SER A 96 5.22 0.27 5.09
CA SER A 96 4.77 -0.51 6.27
C SER A 96 4.05 0.34 7.31
N SER A 97 4.25 1.67 7.30
CA SER A 97 3.57 2.59 8.19
C SER A 97 3.35 3.95 7.53
N VAL A 98 2.26 4.60 7.88
CA VAL A 98 1.91 5.95 7.45
C VAL A 98 1.34 6.73 8.63
N THR A 99 1.76 7.96 8.79
CA THR A 99 1.15 8.90 9.73
C THR A 99 0.20 9.82 8.98
N PHE A 100 -1.09 9.76 9.30
CA PHE A 100 -2.08 10.68 8.76
C PHE A 100 -2.24 11.89 9.67
N ARG A 101 -2.28 13.08 9.08
CA ARG A 101 -2.61 14.32 9.78
C ARG A 101 -3.81 14.94 9.12
N THR A 102 -4.81 15.28 9.92
CA THR A 102 -6.06 15.90 9.48
C THR A 102 -6.03 17.36 9.89
N PHE A 103 -6.49 18.24 9.00
CA PHE A 103 -6.48 19.69 9.19
C PHE A 103 -7.85 20.29 8.90
N ASP A 104 -8.15 21.39 9.58
CA ASP A 104 -9.30 22.24 9.27
C ASP A 104 -9.04 23.16 8.06
N VAL A 105 -10.05 23.94 7.68
CA VAL A 105 -9.95 24.92 6.57
C VAL A 105 -8.95 26.05 6.84
N ALA A 106 -8.68 26.37 8.11
CA ALA A 106 -7.70 27.36 8.52
C ALA A 106 -6.27 26.81 8.53
N GLY A 107 -6.11 25.49 8.36
CA GLY A 107 -4.83 24.79 8.37
C GLY A 107 -4.38 24.36 9.77
N ASN A 108 -5.25 24.42 10.78
CA ASN A 108 -4.94 23.89 12.10
C ASN A 108 -5.05 22.37 12.08
N MET A 109 -4.13 21.70 12.77
CA MET A 109 -4.14 20.24 12.86
C MET A 109 -5.23 19.80 13.84
N LEU A 110 -6.22 19.06 13.33
CA LEU A 110 -7.31 18.48 14.10
C LEU A 110 -6.88 17.17 14.76
N SER A 111 -6.10 16.35 14.05
CA SER A 111 -5.57 15.09 14.59
C SER A 111 -4.30 14.63 13.86
N GLN A 112 -3.53 13.78 14.55
CA GLN A 112 -2.39 13.06 13.99
C GLN A 112 -2.43 11.61 14.48
N GLN A 113 -2.36 10.65 13.55
CA GLN A 113 -2.42 9.22 13.88
C GLN A 113 -1.41 8.43 13.06
N SER A 114 -0.53 7.69 13.74
CA SER A 114 0.36 6.73 13.11
C SER A 114 -0.34 5.39 12.94
N ASN A 115 -0.23 4.78 11.76
CA ASN A 115 -0.88 3.52 11.43
C ASN A 115 0.12 2.56 10.82
N VAL A 116 0.16 1.34 11.36
CA VAL A 116 0.88 0.21 10.77
C VAL A 116 -0.02 -0.41 9.70
N LEU A 117 0.54 -0.68 8.52
CA LEU A 117 -0.20 -1.15 7.34
C LEU A 117 0.16 -2.62 7.06
N ASN A 118 -0.82 -3.50 7.25
CA ASN A 118 -0.67 -4.94 7.06
C ASN A 118 -1.21 -5.36 5.69
N TRP A 119 -0.42 -5.16 4.65
CA TRP A 119 -0.84 -5.40 3.28
C TRP A 119 -1.07 -6.89 2.97
N THR A 120 -2.15 -7.17 2.24
CA THR A 120 -2.43 -8.51 1.70
C THR A 120 -2.20 -8.50 0.19
N ARG A 121 -1.33 -9.38 -0.31
CA ARG A 121 -1.11 -9.55 -1.75
C ARG A 121 -2.34 -10.18 -2.40
N VAL A 122 -2.78 -9.63 -3.52
CA VAL A 122 -3.97 -10.11 -4.26
C VAL A 122 -3.66 -10.57 -5.69
N GLY A 123 -2.41 -10.45 -6.13
CA GLY A 123 -1.96 -10.93 -7.43
C GLY A 123 -0.44 -10.92 -7.58
N GLY A 124 0.01 -11.31 -8.77
CA GLY A 124 1.44 -11.47 -9.08
C GLY A 124 2.02 -12.78 -8.55
N THR A 125 3.33 -12.82 -8.40
CA THR A 125 4.08 -14.03 -7.98
C THR A 125 4.87 -13.76 -6.70
N GLU A 126 5.35 -14.82 -6.05
CA GLU A 126 6.23 -14.67 -4.89
C GLU A 126 7.56 -14.00 -5.28
N GLN A 127 8.12 -14.37 -6.43
CA GLN A 127 9.39 -13.85 -6.93
C GLN A 127 9.32 -12.37 -7.32
N CYS A 128 8.29 -11.95 -8.06
CA CYS A 128 8.19 -10.60 -8.59
C CYS A 128 7.30 -9.66 -7.77
N GLY A 129 6.69 -10.21 -6.72
CA GLY A 129 5.63 -9.52 -6.00
C GLY A 129 4.41 -9.28 -6.90
N GLY A 130 3.67 -8.22 -6.61
CA GLY A 130 2.41 -7.92 -7.26
C GLY A 130 1.55 -6.97 -6.43
N PRO A 131 0.34 -6.66 -6.93
CA PRO A 131 -0.57 -5.72 -6.29
C PRO A 131 -1.02 -6.21 -4.92
N MET A 132 -1.20 -5.25 -4.03
CA MET A 132 -1.81 -5.43 -2.72
C MET A 132 -3.28 -5.02 -2.78
N GLY A 133 -4.10 -5.69 -1.98
CA GLY A 133 -5.48 -5.27 -1.77
C GLY A 133 -5.54 -3.89 -1.12
N THR A 134 -6.64 -3.17 -1.37
CA THR A 134 -6.87 -1.85 -0.78
C THR A 134 -6.84 -1.94 0.74
N MET A 135 -5.92 -1.21 1.36
CA MET A 135 -5.80 -1.09 2.80
C MET A 135 -6.88 -0.15 3.32
N ARG A 136 -7.56 -0.50 4.41
CA ARG A 136 -8.58 0.36 5.02
C ARG A 136 -8.08 0.88 6.36
N VAL A 137 -8.13 2.20 6.54
CA VAL A 137 -7.66 2.87 7.77
C VAL A 137 -8.73 3.83 8.27
N VAL A 138 -8.96 3.82 9.58
CA VAL A 138 -9.83 4.78 10.25
C VAL A 138 -8.95 5.76 11.03
N VAL A 139 -9.08 7.05 10.75
CA VAL A 139 -8.41 8.11 11.50
C VAL A 139 -9.42 8.75 12.44
N ARG A 140 -9.09 8.75 13.73
CA ARG A 140 -9.95 9.37 14.74
C ARG A 140 -9.68 10.87 14.81
N VAL A 141 -10.75 11.64 14.83
CA VAL A 141 -10.75 13.07 15.11
C VAL A 141 -11.41 13.28 16.47
N PRO A 142 -10.78 14.00 17.41
CA PRO A 142 -11.32 14.20 18.75
C PRO A 142 -12.65 14.96 18.75
#